data_AF-A0A951FKK5-F1
#
_entry.id   AF-A0A951FKK5-F1
#
_cell.length_a   1.000
_cell.length_b   1.000
_cell.length_c   1.000
_cell.angle_alpha   90.00
_cell.angle_beta   90.00
_cell.angle_gamma   90.00
#
_symmetry.space_group_name_H-M   'P 1'
#
loop_
_entity.id
_entity.type
_entity.pdbx_description
1 polymer ?
#
loop_
_entity_poly.entity_id
_entity_poly.type
_entity_poly.pdbx_seq_one_letter_code
_entity_poly.pdbx_strand_id
1 'polypeptide(L)'
;MDVREHLTSGETVPRSVTSPAVEDGERAARRSLRAQISKLERELAGAFVTAFPMGGLGEPPTARTRQARLLGLGELERVRDDLAERVRVARLTITERADAQAANRVLLERMLLEPEKHRSVRVACSDLGEPGCGAWQVRPRLGVIGMLMGWWQVKLSSGCPLARGRRPPRSRP
;
A
#
# COMPACT_ATOMS: atom_id res chain seq x y z
N MET A 1 -80.14 5.06 27.75
CA MET A 1 -79.69 4.08 26.74
C MET A 1 -79.00 4.90 25.66
N ASP A 2 -77.69 4.89 25.45
CA ASP A 2 -76.62 4.02 25.93
C ASP A 2 -75.31 4.83 25.87
N VAL A 3 -74.43 4.57 26.82
CA VAL A 3 -73.10 5.18 27.00
C VAL A 3 -72.08 4.28 26.31
N ARG A 4 -71.15 4.85 25.52
CA ARG A 4 -69.90 4.22 25.06
C ARG A 4 -69.05 5.30 24.37
N GLU A 5 -68.18 6.04 25.06
CA GLU A 5 -66.84 5.65 25.54
C GLU A 5 -66.05 4.78 24.55
N HIS A 6 -65.25 5.45 23.72
CA HIS A 6 -64.05 4.87 23.10
C HIS A 6 -62.82 5.58 23.67
N LEU A 7 -62.36 5.08 24.81
CA LEU A 7 -60.99 5.21 25.30
C LEU A 7 -60.18 3.99 24.87
N THR A 8 -58.85 4.13 24.94
CA THR A 8 -57.79 3.09 24.89
C THR A 8 -57.30 2.74 23.48
N SER A 9 -56.00 2.74 23.16
CA SER A 9 -54.79 2.95 23.96
C SER A 9 -53.66 3.40 23.04
N GLY A 10 -52.97 4.48 23.42
CA GLY A 10 -51.64 4.76 22.90
C GLY A 10 -50.67 3.74 23.50
N GLU A 11 -50.21 2.79 22.69
CA GLU A 11 -49.18 1.85 23.06
C GLU A 11 -47.84 2.61 23.16
N THR A 12 -47.51 3.03 24.38
CA THR A 12 -46.22 3.61 24.71
C THR A 12 -45.16 2.52 24.64
N VAL A 13 -44.43 2.48 23.52
CA VAL A 13 -43.20 1.69 23.38
C VAL A 13 -42.28 2.03 24.57
N PRO A 14 -41.90 1.06 25.41
CA PRO A 14 -41.06 1.34 26.56
C PRO A 14 -39.69 1.80 26.07
N ARG A 15 -39.38 3.07 26.31
CA ARG A 15 -38.05 3.64 26.10
C ARG A 15 -37.12 2.95 27.07
N SER A 16 -36.32 2.00 26.59
CA SER A 16 -35.35 1.28 27.41
C SER A 16 -34.40 2.28 28.06
N VAL A 17 -34.51 2.45 29.38
CA VAL A 17 -33.64 3.32 30.17
C VAL A 17 -32.34 2.57 30.40
N THR A 18 -31.31 2.92 29.63
CA THR A 18 -29.97 2.39 29.85
C THR A 18 -29.43 2.93 31.18
N SER A 19 -28.87 2.07 32.03
CA SER A 19 -28.30 2.49 33.31
C SER A 19 -27.08 3.39 33.10
N PRO A 20 -26.87 4.47 33.90
CA PRO A 20 -25.75 5.41 33.72
C PRO A 20 -24.38 4.75 33.66
N ALA A 21 -24.17 3.65 34.39
CA ALA A 21 -22.92 2.89 34.36
C ALA A 21 -22.62 2.26 32.98
N VAL A 22 -23.67 1.84 32.26
CA VAL A 22 -23.55 1.28 30.89
C VAL A 22 -23.21 2.38 29.90
N GLU A 23 -23.83 3.55 30.04
CA GLU A 23 -23.52 4.72 29.19
C GLU A 23 -22.09 5.24 29.42
N ASP A 24 -21.61 5.24 30.66
CA ASP A 24 -20.23 5.58 31.01
C ASP A 24 -19.23 4.59 30.38
N GLY A 25 -19.54 3.30 30.46
CA GLY A 25 -18.76 2.23 29.83
C GLY A 25 -18.70 2.35 28.31
N GLU A 26 -19.83 2.60 27.65
CA GLU A 26 -19.87 2.81 26.20
C GLU A 26 -19.08 4.06 25.79
N ARG A 27 -19.21 5.16 26.54
CA ARG A 27 -18.43 6.39 26.29
C ARG A 27 -16.93 6.13 26.44
N ALA A 28 -16.51 5.34 27.43
CA ALA A 28 -15.11 4.94 27.58
C ALA A 28 -14.62 4.05 26.41
N ALA A 29 -15.43 3.07 26.00
CA ALA A 29 -15.11 2.19 24.87
C ALA A 29 -14.95 2.98 23.56
N ARG A 30 -15.87 3.91 23.28
CA ARG A 30 -15.79 4.81 22.12
C ARG A 30 -14.52 5.66 22.14
N ARG A 31 -14.13 6.21 23.29
CA ARG A 31 -12.86 6.98 23.42
C ARG A 31 -11.65 6.10 23.13
N SER A 32 -11.62 4.89 23.67
CA SER A 32 -10.53 3.92 23.44
C SER A 32 -10.41 3.54 21.95
N LEU A 33 -11.51 3.17 21.29
CA LEU A 33 -11.51 2.83 19.87
C LEU A 33 -11.05 3.99 19.00
N ARG A 34 -11.50 5.22 19.28
CA ARG A 34 -11.03 6.41 18.55
C ARG A 34 -9.52 6.64 18.72
N ALA A 35 -8.98 6.44 19.92
CA ALA A 35 -7.55 6.54 20.15
C ALA A 35 -6.76 5.47 19.36
N GLN A 36 -7.27 4.25 19.29
CA GLN A 36 -6.68 3.17 18.47
C GLN A 36 -6.72 3.50 16.97
N ILE A 37 -7.87 3.96 16.47
CA ILE A 37 -8.03 4.40 15.07
C ILE A 37 -7.03 5.49 14.74
N SER A 38 -6.95 6.55 15.55
CA SER A 38 -6.00 7.64 15.31
C SER A 38 -4.55 7.18 15.34
N LYS A 39 -4.20 6.16 16.14
CA LYS A 39 -2.87 5.56 16.11
C LYS A 39 -2.62 4.82 14.78
N LEU A 40 -3.55 3.98 14.34
CA LEU A 40 -3.43 3.23 13.09
C LEU A 40 -3.40 4.14 11.86
N GLU A 41 -4.18 5.23 11.84
CA GLU A 41 -4.15 6.23 10.78
C GLU A 41 -2.76 6.89 10.68
N ARG A 42 -2.15 7.23 11.81
CA ARG A 42 -0.77 7.76 11.84
C ARG A 42 0.24 6.74 11.34
N GLU A 43 0.11 5.48 11.74
CA GLU A 43 0.98 4.40 11.27
C GLU A 43 0.84 4.20 9.75
N LEU A 44 -0.38 4.23 9.23
CA LEU A 44 -0.64 4.11 7.80
C LEU A 44 -0.09 5.29 7.00
N ALA A 45 -0.25 6.52 7.53
CA ALA A 45 0.35 7.71 6.93
C ALA A 45 1.88 7.63 6.89
N GLY A 46 2.50 7.15 7.98
CA GLY A 46 3.94 6.88 8.02
C GLY A 46 4.37 5.86 6.96
N ALA A 47 3.65 4.73 6.87
CA ALA A 47 3.92 3.71 5.86
C ALA A 47 3.78 4.25 4.43
N PHE A 48 2.80 5.12 4.17
CA PHE A 48 2.62 5.74 2.87
C PHE A 48 3.82 6.60 2.48
N VAL A 49 4.32 7.46 3.39
CA VAL A 49 5.51 8.28 3.15
C VAL A 49 6.74 7.40 2.90
N THR A 50 6.91 6.33 3.68
CA THR A 50 8.01 5.37 3.49
C THR A 50 7.95 4.70 2.13
N ALA A 51 6.77 4.23 1.71
CA ALA A 51 6.60 3.50 0.46
C ALA A 51 6.61 4.38 -0.80
N PHE A 52 6.33 5.68 -0.68
CA PHE A 52 6.24 6.60 -1.81
C PHE A 52 7.44 6.53 -2.78
N PRO A 53 8.71 6.67 -2.33
CA PRO A 53 9.87 6.52 -3.22
C PRO A 53 10.06 5.09 -3.76
N MET A 54 9.43 4.09 -3.15
CA MET A 54 9.52 2.68 -3.55
C MET A 54 8.43 2.26 -4.56
N GLY A 55 7.74 3.23 -5.19
CA GLY A 55 6.61 2.98 -6.09
C GLY A 55 5.24 3.08 -5.43
N GLY A 56 5.17 3.54 -4.18
CA GLY A 56 3.92 3.84 -3.47
C GLY A 56 3.16 2.61 -2.97
N LEU A 57 2.26 2.81 -2.01
CA LEU A 57 1.24 1.82 -1.68
C LEU A 57 0.18 1.87 -2.79
N GLY A 58 -0.45 0.73 -3.12
CA GLY A 58 -1.52 0.69 -4.14
C GLY A 58 -2.61 1.72 -3.86
N GLU A 59 -3.33 2.13 -4.90
CA GLU A 59 -4.35 3.18 -4.79
C GLU A 59 -5.40 2.78 -3.74
N PRO A 60 -5.69 3.64 -2.75
CA PRO A 60 -6.74 3.33 -1.80
C PRO A 60 -8.06 3.20 -2.56
N PRO A 61 -8.94 2.28 -2.17
CA PRO A 61 -10.26 2.20 -2.77
C PRO A 61 -10.94 3.58 -2.67
N THR A 62 -11.51 4.04 -3.78
CA THR A 62 -12.21 5.32 -3.83
C THR A 62 -13.27 5.34 -2.73
N ALA A 63 -13.06 6.20 -1.74
CA ALA A 63 -13.97 6.29 -0.62
C ALA A 63 -15.33 6.74 -1.15
N ARG A 64 -16.35 5.88 -1.04
CA ARG A 64 -17.74 6.33 -1.19
C ARG A 64 -17.93 7.49 -0.23
N THR A 65 -18.43 8.62 -0.72
CA THR A 65 -18.78 9.80 0.08
C THR A 65 -19.77 9.40 1.16
N ARG A 66 -19.27 9.03 2.35
CA ARG A 66 -20.09 8.80 3.52
C ARG A 66 -20.48 10.17 4.06
N GLN A 67 -21.78 10.38 4.26
CA GLN A 67 -22.28 11.57 4.95
C GLN A 67 -21.69 11.65 6.36
N ALA A 68 -21.43 12.87 6.83
CA ALA A 68 -20.93 13.11 8.18
C ALA A 68 -21.95 12.60 9.21
N ARG A 69 -21.64 11.46 9.84
CA ARG A 69 -22.46 10.84 10.88
C ARG A 69 -21.61 10.32 12.02
N LEU A 70 -22.18 10.27 13.21
CA LEU A 70 -21.56 9.60 14.35
C LEU A 70 -21.62 8.09 14.14
N LEU A 71 -20.45 7.44 14.11
CA LEU A 71 -20.37 5.99 14.01
C LEU A 71 -20.80 5.31 15.32
N GLY A 72 -21.51 4.20 15.22
CA GLY A 72 -21.77 3.28 16.33
C GLY A 72 -20.51 2.53 16.78
N LEU A 73 -20.57 1.83 17.92
CA LEU A 73 -19.42 1.08 18.45
C LEU A 73 -18.90 0.02 17.47
N GLY A 74 -19.79 -0.84 16.95
CA GLY A 74 -19.40 -1.86 15.97
C GLY A 74 -18.95 -1.29 14.63
N GLU A 75 -19.34 -0.07 14.26
CA GLU A 75 -18.77 0.60 13.08
C GLU A 75 -17.34 1.08 13.35
N LEU A 76 -17.05 1.59 14.55
CA LEU A 76 -15.68 1.96 14.94
C LEU A 76 -14.75 0.74 14.98
N GLU A 77 -15.22 -0.41 15.46
CA GLU A 77 -14.44 -1.65 15.45
C GLU A 77 -14.10 -2.10 14.03
N ARG A 78 -15.06 -2.08 13.10
CA ARG A 78 -14.79 -2.40 11.69
C ARG A 78 -13.78 -1.44 11.07
N VAL A 79 -13.83 -0.15 11.40
CA VAL A 79 -12.85 0.84 10.93
C VAL A 79 -11.46 0.53 11.49
N ARG A 80 -11.36 0.21 12.78
CA ARG A 80 -10.09 -0.21 13.40
C ARG A 80 -9.53 -1.44 12.69
N ASP A 81 -10.36 -2.46 12.44
CA ASP A 81 -9.90 -3.72 11.86
C ASP A 81 -9.46 -3.56 10.39
N ASP A 82 -10.19 -2.76 9.60
CA ASP A 82 -9.78 -2.37 8.25
C ASP A 82 -8.43 -1.63 8.26
N LEU A 83 -8.26 -0.65 9.15
CA LEU A 83 -7.01 0.09 9.27
C LEU A 83 -5.85 -0.79 9.72
N ALA A 84 -6.08 -1.70 10.68
CA ALA A 84 -5.06 -2.63 11.15
C ALA A 84 -4.58 -3.55 10.02
N GLU A 85 -5.50 -4.06 9.22
CA GLU A 85 -5.18 -4.87 8.05
C GLU A 85 -4.41 -4.07 6.99
N ARG A 86 -4.83 -2.83 6.71
CA ARG A 86 -4.14 -1.95 5.76
C ARG A 86 -2.72 -1.62 6.21
N VAL A 87 -2.50 -1.36 7.50
CA VAL A 87 -1.16 -1.14 8.06
C VAL A 87 -0.31 -2.41 7.90
N ARG A 88 -0.87 -3.59 8.17
CA ARG A 88 -0.17 -4.87 8.03
C ARG A 88 0.26 -5.11 6.57
N VAL A 89 -0.66 -4.94 5.61
CA VAL A 89 -0.38 -5.07 4.18
C VAL A 89 0.66 -4.05 3.72
N ALA A 90 0.56 -2.80 4.17
CA ALA A 90 1.53 -1.76 3.84
C ALA A 90 2.93 -2.11 4.33
N ARG A 91 3.07 -2.60 5.57
CA ARG A 91 4.34 -3.05 6.13
C ARG A 91 4.93 -4.21 5.33
N LEU A 92 4.14 -5.22 5.03
CA LEU A 92 4.58 -6.36 4.22
C LEU A 92 5.10 -5.90 2.85
N THR A 93 4.34 -5.03 2.18
CA THR A 93 4.72 -4.49 0.86
C THR A 93 6.04 -3.71 0.93
N ILE A 94 6.25 -2.93 1.99
CA ILE A 94 7.51 -2.20 2.21
C ILE A 94 8.67 -3.17 2.39
N THR A 95 8.51 -4.20 3.22
CA THR A 95 9.54 -5.22 3.44
C THR A 95 9.89 -5.94 2.14
N GLU A 96 8.91 -6.45 1.40
CA GLU A 96 9.13 -7.14 0.13
C GLU A 96 9.90 -6.28 -0.88
N ARG A 97 9.57 -4.98 -0.96
CA ARG A 97 10.28 -4.04 -1.85
C ARG A 97 11.69 -3.75 -1.37
N ALA A 98 11.90 -3.58 -0.07
CA ALA A 98 13.22 -3.36 0.49
C ALA A 98 14.14 -4.56 0.22
N ASP A 99 13.61 -5.77 0.36
CA ASP A 99 14.34 -7.01 0.08
C ASP A 99 14.68 -7.13 -1.41
N ALA A 100 13.72 -6.85 -2.30
CA ALA A 100 13.95 -6.82 -3.74
C ALA A 100 15.03 -5.80 -4.13
N GLN A 101 14.97 -4.59 -3.56
CA GLN A 101 15.99 -3.54 -3.79
C GLN A 101 17.36 -3.96 -3.28
N ALA A 102 17.44 -4.60 -2.10
CA ALA A 102 18.70 -5.10 -1.56
C ALA A 102 19.30 -6.19 -2.46
N ALA A 103 18.49 -7.13 -2.94
CA ALA A 103 18.91 -8.17 -3.88
C ALA A 103 19.42 -7.56 -5.20
N ASN A 104 18.75 -6.54 -5.72
CA ASN A 104 19.15 -5.86 -6.95
C ASN A 104 20.45 -5.06 -6.79
N ARG A 105 20.70 -4.46 -5.62
CA ARG A 105 21.99 -3.81 -5.32
C ARG A 105 23.13 -4.82 -5.36
N VAL A 106 22.95 -5.97 -4.71
CA VAL A 106 23.92 -7.08 -4.79
C VAL A 106 24.12 -7.58 -6.22
N LEU A 107 23.04 -7.68 -7.01
CA LEU A 107 23.16 -8.05 -8.43
C LEU A 107 23.96 -7.02 -9.23
N LEU A 108 23.73 -5.72 -9.00
CA LEU A 108 24.47 -4.65 -9.67
C LEU A 108 25.97 -4.72 -9.33
N GLU A 109 26.32 -4.93 -8.06
CA GLU A 109 27.71 -5.11 -7.63
C GLU A 109 28.37 -6.28 -8.39
N ARG A 110 27.67 -7.42 -8.49
CA ARG A 110 28.17 -8.58 -9.25
C ARG A 110 28.30 -8.28 -10.75
N MET A 111 27.37 -7.54 -11.34
CA MET A 111 27.47 -7.09 -12.73
C MET A 111 28.70 -6.22 -12.96
N LEU A 112 29.04 -5.34 -12.01
CA LEU A 112 30.20 -4.45 -12.11
C LEU A 112 31.53 -5.21 -11.97
N LEU A 113 31.58 -6.23 -11.12
CA LEU A 113 32.76 -7.06 -10.91
C LEU A 113 32.99 -8.06 -12.05
N GLU A 114 31.93 -8.73 -12.50
CA GLU A 114 32.01 -9.88 -13.43
C GLU A 114 30.99 -9.74 -14.59
N PRO A 115 31.07 -8.67 -15.41
CA PRO A 115 30.06 -8.38 -16.42
C PRO A 115 29.86 -9.53 -17.43
N GLU A 116 30.90 -10.28 -17.76
CA GLU A 116 30.84 -11.43 -18.68
C GLU A 116 30.00 -12.61 -18.16
N LYS A 117 29.77 -12.71 -16.84
CA LYS A 117 28.87 -13.70 -16.23
C LYS A 117 27.41 -13.23 -16.21
N HIS A 118 27.18 -11.93 -16.33
CA HIS A 118 25.86 -11.30 -16.27
C HIS A 118 25.41 -10.73 -17.63
N ARG A 119 25.66 -11.48 -18.71
CA ARG A 119 25.44 -11.04 -20.10
C ARG A 119 24.00 -10.59 -20.33
N SER A 120 23.84 -9.37 -20.85
CA SER A 120 22.55 -8.78 -21.20
C SER A 120 21.57 -8.57 -20.02
N VAL A 121 22.02 -8.78 -18.77
CA VAL A 121 21.23 -8.47 -17.56
C VAL A 121 20.99 -6.96 -17.48
N ARG A 122 19.79 -6.59 -17.02
CA ARG A 122 19.34 -5.21 -16.86
C ARG A 122 18.66 -5.05 -15.50
N VAL A 123 18.99 -3.97 -14.79
CA VAL A 123 18.40 -3.56 -13.51
C VAL A 123 17.96 -2.11 -13.62
N ALA A 124 16.68 -1.79 -13.38
CA ALA A 124 16.21 -0.41 -13.44
C ALA A 124 16.60 0.36 -12.16
N CYS A 125 16.78 1.68 -12.27
CA CYS A 125 17.03 2.54 -11.09
C CYS A 125 15.87 2.45 -10.07
N SER A 126 14.63 2.34 -10.56
CA SER A 126 13.45 2.10 -9.70
C SER A 126 13.57 0.82 -8.87
N ASP A 127 14.16 -0.22 -9.44
CA ASP A 127 14.32 -1.52 -8.79
C ASP A 127 15.44 -1.51 -7.74
N LEU A 128 16.28 -0.46 -7.72
CA LEU A 128 17.32 -0.21 -6.72
C LEU A 128 16.82 0.73 -5.60
N GLY A 129 15.64 1.33 -5.76
CA GLY A 129 15.15 2.41 -4.91
C GLY A 129 15.79 3.77 -5.22
N GLU A 130 16.47 3.91 -6.36
CA GLU A 130 17.09 5.16 -6.79
C GLU A 130 16.08 6.03 -7.55
N PRO A 131 16.09 7.36 -7.34
CA PRO A 131 15.30 8.25 -8.16
C PRO A 131 15.80 8.25 -9.60
N GLY A 132 14.88 8.14 -10.55
CA GLY A 132 15.19 8.27 -11.97
C GLY A 132 14.65 7.13 -12.83
N CYS A 133 14.72 7.36 -14.13
CA CYS A 133 14.14 6.54 -15.18
C CYS A 133 15.17 5.65 -15.89
N GLY A 134 16.42 5.65 -15.39
CA GLY A 134 17.55 4.94 -15.96
C GLY A 134 17.55 3.44 -15.66
N ALA A 135 18.51 2.76 -16.28
CA ALA A 135 18.76 1.35 -16.02
C ALA A 135 20.23 1.00 -16.23
N TRP A 136 20.76 0.19 -15.33
CA TRP A 136 22.05 -0.45 -15.47
C TRP A 136 21.90 -1.66 -16.38
N GLN A 137 22.76 -1.79 -17.38
CA GLN A 137 22.70 -2.90 -18.31
C GLN A 137 24.08 -3.37 -18.74
N VAL A 138 24.28 -4.69 -18.73
CA VAL A 138 25.46 -5.32 -19.31
C VAL A 138 25.31 -5.36 -20.83
N ARG A 139 26.26 -4.77 -21.56
CA ARG A 139 26.27 -4.71 -23.03
C ARG A 139 27.62 -5.19 -23.56
N PRO A 140 27.67 -5.80 -24.77
CA PRO A 140 28.93 -6.09 -25.40
C PRO A 140 29.62 -4.78 -25.82
N ARG A 141 30.96 -4.73 -25.68
CA ARG A 141 31.80 -3.66 -26.24
C ARG A 141 31.83 -3.82 -27.76
N LEU A 142 31.82 -2.72 -28.51
CA LEU A 142 31.91 -2.78 -29.99
C LEU A 142 30.84 -3.65 -30.69
N GLY A 143 29.64 -3.80 -30.09
CA GLY A 143 28.53 -4.52 -30.71
C GLY A 143 28.76 -6.03 -30.85
N VAL A 144 28.48 -6.59 -32.03
CA VAL A 144 28.57 -8.05 -32.28
C VAL A 144 29.99 -8.59 -32.07
N ILE A 145 31.01 -7.78 -32.39
CA ILE A 145 32.42 -8.18 -32.22
C ILE A 145 32.72 -8.47 -30.75
N GLY A 146 32.39 -7.56 -29.83
CA GLY A 146 32.64 -7.85 -28.41
C GLY A 146 31.73 -8.93 -27.84
N MET A 147 30.58 -9.21 -28.45
CA MET A 147 29.81 -10.39 -28.07
C MET A 147 30.58 -11.69 -28.37
N LEU A 148 31.18 -11.78 -29.56
CA LEU A 148 31.99 -12.93 -29.98
C LEU A 148 33.28 -13.04 -29.17
N MET A 149 33.92 -11.92 -28.88
CA MET A 149 35.18 -11.86 -28.12
C MET A 149 34.99 -11.90 -26.59
N GLY A 150 33.74 -11.96 -26.10
CA GLY A 150 33.46 -11.96 -24.66
C GLY A 150 33.77 -10.62 -23.96
N TRP A 151 33.84 -9.52 -24.69
CA TRP A 151 34.08 -8.19 -24.14
C TRP A 151 32.77 -7.56 -23.68
N TRP A 152 32.50 -7.62 -22.37
CA TRP A 152 31.30 -7.05 -21.76
C TRP A 152 31.62 -5.82 -20.93
N GLN A 153 30.64 -4.93 -20.76
CA GLN A 153 30.74 -3.75 -19.91
C GLN A 153 29.36 -3.44 -19.32
N VAL A 154 29.33 -2.90 -18.11
CA VAL A 154 28.11 -2.33 -17.54
C VAL A 154 27.96 -0.88 -18.01
N LYS A 155 26.76 -0.50 -18.42
CA LYS A 155 26.41 0.87 -18.78
C LYS A 155 25.16 1.30 -18.03
N LEU A 156 25.17 2.53 -17.52
CA LEU A 156 23.96 3.19 -17.04
C LEU A 156 23.34 3.97 -18.21
N SER A 157 22.09 3.65 -18.57
CA SER A 157 21.32 4.49 -19.48
C SER A 157 20.62 5.59 -18.68
N SER A 158 20.90 6.85 -18.99
CA SER A 158 20.25 8.03 -18.38
C SER A 158 18.89 8.39 -19.02
N GLY A 159 18.43 7.61 -20.00
CA GLY A 159 17.23 7.94 -20.76
C GLY A 159 15.97 7.81 -19.92
N CYS A 160 15.25 8.91 -19.74
CA CYS A 160 13.83 8.83 -19.46
C CYS A 160 13.12 8.28 -20.69
N PRO A 161 12.41 7.14 -20.58
CA PRO A 161 11.48 6.76 -21.61
C PRO A 161 10.34 7.79 -21.53
N LEU A 162 10.51 8.94 -22.21
CA LEU A 162 9.40 9.81 -22.56
C LEU A 162 8.32 8.89 -23.13
N ALA A 163 7.16 8.83 -22.49
CA ALA A 163 5.99 7.96 -22.73
C ALA A 163 5.94 7.21 -24.08
N ARG A 164 6.91 6.33 -24.32
CA ARG A 164 6.93 5.39 -25.44
C ARG A 164 6.61 4.05 -24.82
N GLY A 165 5.45 3.54 -25.24
CA GLY A 165 4.71 2.43 -24.67
C GLY A 165 5.55 1.33 -24.04
N ARG A 166 5.02 0.82 -22.92
CA ARG A 166 5.36 -0.45 -22.30
C ARG A 166 5.64 -1.49 -23.39
N ARG A 167 6.91 -1.81 -23.63
CA ARG A 167 7.28 -2.88 -24.55
C ARG A 167 6.77 -4.19 -23.92
N PRO A 168 5.84 -4.93 -24.54
CA PRO A 168 5.37 -6.17 -23.98
C PRO A 168 6.53 -7.17 -23.86
N PRO A 169 6.49 -8.08 -22.87
CA PRO A 169 7.48 -9.14 -22.76
C PRO A 169 7.50 -9.93 -24.08
N ARG A 170 8.71 -10.16 -24.61
CA ARG A 170 8.89 -11.02 -25.79
C ARG A 170 8.52 -12.44 -25.37
N SER A 171 7.39 -12.96 -25.85
CA SER A 171 7.15 -14.39 -25.92
C SER A 171 8.25 -15.02 -26.78
N ARG A 172 8.90 -16.06 -26.25
CA ARG A 172 9.80 -16.93 -27.02
C ARG A 172 8.95 -17.87 -27.89
N PRO A 173 9.44 -18.26 -29.08
CA PRO A 173 8.79 -19.31 -29.88
C PRO A 173 8.86 -20.67 -29.18
#